data_AF-A0A1Y4D032-F1
#
_entry.id   AF-A0A1Y4D032-F1
#
_cell.length_a   1.000
_cell.length_b   1.000
_cell.length_c   1.000
_cell.angle_alpha   90.00
_cell.angle_beta   90.00
_cell.angle_gamma   90.00
#
_symmetry.space_group_name_H-M   'P 1'
#
loop_
_entity.id
_entity.type
_entity.pdbx_description
1 polymer ?
#
loop_
_entity_poly.entity_id
_entity_poly.type
_entity_poly.pdbx_seq_one_letter_code
_entity_poly.pdbx_strand_id
1 'polypeptide(L)'
;MENNMQRKIYTVAGHTFAIACPGGMDTTEALEPYAPFAEEEEEEPLFQLEVMDGKTLSLAEPGDLLQCLGDEAPYLWLYQRAASYVFGFSNQRERPECLLFVSEDYRRGHLHLLDSPLSFALSNSMMLLYAFNTATRDTLLVHASVVEQAGAGYLFLGKSGTGKSTHARLWLAHIEGSRLLNDDNPVVRLRKGEAWVYGSPWSGKTSCYRNERVPLKAIVRLEQAPANHLASLPLLPAYASLRASCSCMSWDREMADGVHGCVGEVVRRVPSFLLQCLPDEAAARICFTQIKAPCP
;
A
#
# COMPACT_ATOMS: atom_id res chain seq x y z
N MET A 1 -26.25 15.19 22.63
CA MET A 1 -24.81 15.43 22.93
C MET A 1 -24.14 15.50 21.57
N GLU A 2 -23.58 16.64 21.21
CA GLU A 2 -22.78 16.76 19.98
C GLU A 2 -21.66 15.73 20.06
N ASN A 3 -21.56 14.85 19.06
CA ASN A 3 -20.43 13.96 18.90
C ASN A 3 -19.19 14.83 18.70
N ASN A 4 -18.43 15.05 19.77
CA ASN A 4 -17.16 15.76 19.71
C ASN A 4 -16.16 14.86 18.97
N MET A 5 -16.09 14.99 17.65
CA MET A 5 -15.17 14.24 16.80
C MET A 5 -13.90 15.06 16.57
N GLN A 6 -12.74 14.45 16.80
CA GLN A 6 -11.44 15.01 16.47
C GLN A 6 -11.07 14.62 15.04
N ARG A 7 -11.09 15.60 14.13
CA ARG A 7 -10.72 15.43 12.73
C ARG A 7 -9.22 15.70 12.54
N LYS A 8 -8.54 14.84 11.78
CA LYS A 8 -7.14 14.97 11.36
C LYS A 8 -7.04 14.74 9.86
N ILE A 9 -6.18 15.50 9.19
CA ILE A 9 -6.00 15.46 7.72
C ILE A 9 -4.58 14.98 7.42
N TYR A 10 -4.47 14.15 6.38
CA TYR A 10 -3.21 13.59 5.93
C TYR A 10 -3.13 13.59 4.41
N THR A 11 -1.93 13.72 3.87
CA THR A 11 -1.67 13.65 2.44
C THR A 11 -0.60 12.62 2.12
N VAL A 12 -0.94 11.63 1.30
CA VAL A 12 0.00 10.60 0.84
C VAL A 12 0.09 10.64 -0.68
N ALA A 13 1.30 10.83 -1.20
CA ALA A 13 1.57 10.99 -2.63
C ALA A 13 0.73 12.10 -3.32
N GLY A 14 0.33 13.13 -2.55
CA GLY A 14 -0.54 14.22 -2.97
C GLY A 14 -2.00 13.80 -3.20
N HIS A 15 -2.49 12.86 -2.38
CA HIS A 15 -3.91 12.55 -2.22
C HIS A 15 -4.25 12.75 -0.75
N THR A 16 -5.14 13.71 -0.49
CA THR A 16 -5.52 14.15 0.85
C THR A 16 -6.72 13.37 1.34
N PHE A 17 -6.71 12.95 2.61
CA PHE A 17 -7.82 12.23 3.23
C PHE A 17 -7.96 12.61 4.70
N ALA A 18 -9.13 12.35 5.27
CA ALA A 18 -9.44 12.73 6.64
C ALA A 18 -9.76 11.51 7.51
N ILE A 19 -9.37 11.58 8.78
CA ILE A 19 -9.79 10.65 9.83
C ILE A 19 -10.51 11.46 10.90
N ALA A 20 -11.68 11.00 11.32
CA ALA A 20 -12.41 11.56 12.45
C ALA A 20 -12.56 10.49 13.54
N CYS A 21 -12.04 10.78 14.73
CA CYS A 21 -12.14 9.87 15.88
C CYS A 21 -12.98 10.49 17.00
N PRO A 22 -13.67 9.68 17.84
CA PRO A 22 -14.38 10.19 19.00
C PRO A 22 -13.44 10.92 19.98
N GLY A 23 -13.90 12.03 20.53
CA GLY A 23 -13.15 12.82 21.50
C GLY A 23 -12.82 12.00 22.75
N GLY A 24 -11.55 12.03 23.16
CA GLY A 24 -11.05 11.26 24.30
C GLY A 24 -10.57 9.84 23.96
N MET A 25 -10.70 9.41 22.71
CA MET A 25 -10.04 8.18 22.23
C MET A 25 -8.53 8.42 22.12
N ASP A 26 -7.71 7.55 22.74
CA ASP A 26 -6.27 7.56 22.51
C ASP A 26 -5.96 7.02 21.11
N THR A 27 -5.39 7.89 20.29
CA THR A 27 -5.06 7.61 18.88
C THR A 27 -3.56 7.68 18.63
N THR A 28 -2.75 7.84 19.67
CA THR A 28 -1.32 8.17 19.56
C THR A 28 -0.55 7.10 18.82
N GLU A 29 -0.66 5.85 19.26
CA GLU A 29 0.01 4.70 18.61
C GLU A 29 -0.58 4.42 17.22
N ALA A 30 -1.91 4.45 17.09
CA ALA A 30 -2.59 4.14 15.83
C ALA A 30 -2.29 5.13 14.69
N LEU A 31 -1.99 6.39 15.04
CA LEU A 31 -1.71 7.46 14.09
C LEU A 31 -0.24 7.83 13.98
N GLU A 32 0.65 7.23 14.77
CA GLU A 32 2.10 7.42 14.66
C GLU A 32 2.60 7.24 13.21
N PRO A 33 2.18 6.20 12.44
CA PRO A 33 2.62 6.02 11.06
C PRO A 33 2.23 7.16 10.12
N TYR A 34 1.16 7.89 10.45
CA TYR A 34 0.59 8.96 9.63
C TYR A 34 1.15 10.34 10.02
N ALA A 35 1.81 10.47 11.18
CA ALA A 35 2.32 11.76 11.66
C ALA A 35 3.21 12.51 10.64
N PRO A 36 4.12 11.85 9.88
CA PRO A 36 4.93 12.52 8.84
C PRO A 36 4.12 13.05 7.65
N PHE A 37 2.86 12.63 7.53
CA PHE A 37 1.96 12.94 6.42
C PHE A 37 0.84 13.90 6.83
N ALA A 38 0.86 14.42 8.06
CA ALA A 38 -0.17 15.32 8.56
C ALA A 38 -0.15 16.67 7.82
N GLU A 39 -1.33 17.20 7.53
CA GLU A 39 -1.52 18.52 6.93
C GLU A 39 -2.31 19.43 7.87
N GLU A 40 -1.98 20.72 7.85
CA GLU A 40 -2.73 21.76 8.57
C GLU A 40 -3.83 22.39 7.72
N GLU A 41 -3.71 22.32 6.39
CA GLU A 41 -4.67 22.94 5.47
C GLU A 41 -5.93 22.08 5.27
N GLU A 42 -7.09 22.71 5.39
CA GLU A 42 -8.39 22.08 5.13
C GLU A 42 -8.70 22.05 3.62
N GLU A 43 -8.00 21.20 2.87
CA GLU A 43 -8.44 20.80 1.53
C GLU A 43 -9.64 19.83 1.62
N GLU A 44 -10.48 19.79 0.58
CA GLU A 44 -11.54 18.79 0.48
C GLU A 44 -10.91 17.39 0.38
N PRO A 45 -11.17 16.48 1.34
CA PRO A 45 -10.53 15.18 1.33
C PRO A 45 -11.10 14.30 0.22
N LEU A 46 -10.23 13.51 -0.38
CA LEU A 46 -10.58 12.48 -1.34
C LEU A 46 -11.57 11.48 -0.72
N PHE A 47 -11.31 11.08 0.53
CA PHE A 47 -12.22 10.28 1.35
C PHE A 47 -12.07 10.62 2.84
N GLN A 48 -13.07 10.23 3.63
CA GLN A 48 -13.07 10.37 5.07
C GLN A 48 -13.40 9.04 5.75
N LEU A 49 -12.62 8.71 6.79
CA LEU A 49 -12.89 7.61 7.70
C LEU A 49 -13.37 8.16 9.05
N GLU A 50 -14.52 7.70 9.53
CA GLU A 50 -15.02 7.99 10.87
C GLU A 50 -14.91 6.74 11.74
N VAL A 51 -14.24 6.84 12.88
CA VAL A 51 -14.18 5.77 13.87
C VAL A 51 -15.40 5.88 14.77
N MET A 52 -16.18 4.82 14.85
CA MET A 52 -17.42 4.79 15.62
C MET A 52 -17.14 4.26 17.04
N ASP A 53 -17.66 4.93 18.07
CA ASP A 53 -17.64 4.40 19.43
C ASP A 53 -18.48 3.12 19.50
N GLY A 54 -17.87 2.04 20.00
CA GLY A 54 -18.48 0.71 20.14
C GLY A 54 -19.76 0.69 20.99
N LYS A 55 -20.03 1.74 21.79
CA LYS A 55 -21.32 1.91 22.47
C LYS A 55 -22.50 2.18 21.54
N THR A 56 -22.23 2.51 20.27
CA THR A 56 -23.23 2.74 19.21
C THR A 56 -23.41 1.51 18.31
N LEU A 57 -23.04 0.32 18.79
CA LEU A 57 -23.34 -0.97 18.14
C LEU A 57 -24.86 -1.22 18.14
N SER A 58 -25.58 -0.54 17.25
CA SER A 58 -26.50 -1.29 16.40
C SER A 58 -25.61 -2.27 15.65
N LEU A 59 -25.77 -3.55 15.96
CA LEU A 59 -25.34 -4.68 15.12
C LEU A 59 -26.01 -4.52 13.75
N ALA A 60 -25.60 -3.54 12.96
CA ALA A 60 -25.98 -3.47 11.58
C ALA A 60 -25.37 -4.72 10.94
N GLU A 61 -26.22 -5.70 10.64
CA GLU A 61 -25.77 -6.91 9.98
C GLU A 61 -24.96 -6.49 8.75
N PRO A 62 -23.73 -7.03 8.59
CA PRO A 62 -22.83 -6.60 7.52
C PRO A 62 -23.40 -6.94 6.13
N GLY A 63 -24.48 -7.71 6.08
CA GLY A 63 -25.15 -8.17 4.87
C GLY A 63 -24.70 -9.57 4.49
N ASP A 64 -24.90 -9.92 3.22
CA ASP A 64 -24.57 -11.24 2.71
C ASP A 64 -23.06 -11.36 2.51
N LEU A 65 -22.46 -12.39 3.10
CA LEU A 65 -21.05 -12.69 2.88
C LEU A 65 -20.83 -13.13 1.44
N LEU A 66 -20.01 -12.39 0.70
CA LEU A 66 -19.58 -12.77 -0.63
C LEU A 66 -18.33 -13.64 -0.59
N GLN A 67 -17.31 -13.20 0.16
CA GLN A 67 -16.01 -13.87 0.17
C GLN A 67 -15.19 -13.54 1.43
N CYS A 68 -14.32 -14.47 1.81
CA CYS A 68 -13.19 -14.22 2.71
C CYS A 68 -11.88 -14.40 1.91
N LEU A 69 -11.07 -13.35 1.85
CA LEU A 69 -9.85 -13.20 1.07
C LEU A 69 -8.62 -13.27 1.99
N GLY A 70 -7.49 -13.72 1.42
CA GLY A 70 -6.21 -13.87 2.11
C GLY A 70 -5.86 -15.34 2.37
N ASP A 71 -4.69 -15.76 1.89
CA ASP A 71 -4.14 -17.10 2.20
C ASP A 71 -3.53 -17.14 3.61
N GLU A 72 -3.04 -15.99 4.07
CA GLU A 72 -2.46 -15.74 5.40
C GLU A 72 -3.03 -14.42 5.95
N ALA A 73 -2.96 -14.25 7.27
CA ALA A 73 -3.39 -13.02 7.93
C ALA A 73 -2.61 -11.79 7.42
N PRO A 74 -3.25 -10.60 7.36
CA PRO A 74 -4.65 -10.34 7.72
C PRO A 74 -5.66 -10.84 6.69
N TYR A 75 -6.81 -11.34 7.16
CA TYR A 75 -7.93 -11.78 6.34
C TYR A 75 -8.89 -10.62 6.08
N LEU A 76 -9.41 -10.55 4.85
CA LEU A 76 -10.39 -9.56 4.39
C LEU A 76 -11.72 -10.24 4.09
N TRP A 77 -12.75 -9.89 4.85
CA TRP A 77 -14.13 -10.32 4.62
C TRP A 77 -14.85 -9.30 3.77
N LEU A 78 -15.50 -9.73 2.70
CA LEU A 78 -16.30 -8.91 1.82
C LEU A 78 -17.77 -9.27 1.95
N TYR A 79 -18.58 -8.32 2.40
CA TYR A 79 -20.02 -8.46 2.47
C TYR A 79 -20.71 -7.51 1.49
N GLN A 80 -21.85 -7.93 0.96
CA GLN A 80 -22.77 -7.10 0.19
C GLN A 80 -23.91 -6.63 1.10
N ARG A 81 -24.12 -5.31 1.13
CA ARG A 81 -25.21 -4.69 1.89
C ARG A 81 -25.96 -3.72 1.00
N ALA A 82 -27.13 -4.15 0.50
CA ALA A 82 -27.89 -3.41 -0.51
C ALA A 82 -27.00 -3.04 -1.72
N ALA A 83 -26.88 -1.74 -2.03
CA ALA A 83 -26.03 -1.22 -3.11
C ALA A 83 -24.57 -0.93 -2.69
N SER A 84 -24.22 -1.15 -1.42
CA SER A 84 -22.89 -0.88 -0.85
C SER A 84 -22.16 -2.16 -0.43
N TYR A 85 -20.91 -2.00 -0.03
CA TYR A 85 -20.08 -3.07 0.55
C TYR A 85 -19.77 -2.81 2.02
N VAL A 86 -19.49 -3.89 2.74
CA VAL A 86 -18.90 -3.85 4.08
C VAL A 86 -17.66 -4.73 4.06
N PHE A 87 -16.58 -4.24 4.67
CA PHE A 87 -15.30 -4.95 4.74
C PHE A 87 -14.98 -5.31 6.17
N GLY A 88 -14.67 -6.56 6.44
CA GLY A 88 -14.20 -7.01 7.74
C GLY A 88 -12.72 -7.33 7.72
N PHE A 89 -11.99 -6.98 8.78
CA PHE A 89 -10.57 -7.33 8.90
C PHE A 89 -10.32 -8.13 10.17
N SER A 90 -9.43 -9.11 10.08
CA SER A 90 -9.04 -9.94 11.24
C SER A 90 -7.67 -10.59 11.04
N ASN A 91 -6.97 -10.82 12.14
CA ASN A 91 -5.80 -11.71 12.14
C ASN A 91 -6.17 -13.20 12.28
N GLN A 92 -7.46 -13.48 12.51
CA GLN A 92 -8.04 -14.81 12.67
C GLN A 92 -9.04 -15.09 11.55
N ARG A 93 -9.13 -16.33 11.08
CA ARG A 93 -9.96 -16.68 9.92
C ARG A 93 -11.41 -16.96 10.30
N GLU A 94 -11.75 -16.97 11.57
CA GLU A 94 -13.07 -17.39 12.05
C GLU A 94 -14.11 -16.27 11.93
N ARG A 95 -13.71 -15.02 12.20
CA ARG A 95 -14.60 -13.84 12.18
C ARG A 95 -13.82 -12.54 11.99
N PRO A 96 -14.46 -11.47 11.48
CA PRO A 96 -13.88 -10.12 11.49
C PRO A 96 -13.72 -9.58 12.93
N GLU A 97 -12.63 -8.88 13.20
CA GLU A 97 -12.33 -8.18 14.46
C GLU A 97 -12.68 -6.67 14.38
N CYS A 98 -12.92 -6.17 13.18
CA CYS A 98 -13.51 -4.85 12.91
C CYS A 98 -14.29 -4.87 11.59
N LEU A 99 -15.22 -3.94 11.43
CA LEU A 99 -16.03 -3.77 10.23
C LEU A 99 -15.95 -2.33 9.71
N LEU A 100 -15.71 -2.19 8.41
CA LEU A 100 -15.70 -0.93 7.68
C LEU A 100 -16.92 -0.89 6.76
N PHE A 101 -17.86 -0.01 7.07
CA PHE A 101 -19.00 0.28 6.19
C PHE A 101 -18.62 1.41 5.25
N VAL A 102 -18.85 1.25 3.95
CA VAL A 102 -18.51 2.27 2.96
C VAL A 102 -19.74 2.78 2.21
N SER A 103 -19.73 4.06 1.84
CA SER A 103 -20.69 4.62 0.90
C SER A 103 -20.54 4.02 -0.51
N GLU A 104 -21.57 4.14 -1.35
CA GLU A 104 -21.56 3.64 -2.74
C GLU A 104 -20.42 4.24 -3.59
N ASP A 105 -20.00 5.48 -3.30
CA ASP A 105 -18.88 6.16 -3.95
C ASP A 105 -17.53 5.91 -3.28
N TYR A 106 -17.49 5.11 -2.21
CA TYR A 106 -16.31 4.78 -1.41
C TYR A 106 -15.61 5.98 -0.73
N ARG A 107 -16.21 7.18 -0.77
CA ARG A 107 -15.61 8.40 -0.20
C ARG A 107 -15.84 8.55 1.30
N ARG A 108 -16.79 7.81 1.88
CA ARG A 108 -17.10 7.81 3.31
C ARG A 108 -17.01 6.40 3.86
N GLY A 109 -16.21 6.22 4.91
CA GLY A 109 -16.07 4.98 5.64
C GLY A 109 -16.44 5.16 7.11
N HIS A 110 -17.20 4.24 7.68
CA HIS A 110 -17.45 4.16 9.12
C HIS A 110 -16.80 2.88 9.67
N LEU A 111 -15.78 3.04 10.51
CA LEU A 111 -15.05 1.95 11.14
C LEU A 111 -15.66 1.62 12.50
N HIS A 112 -16.17 0.40 12.62
CA HIS A 112 -16.64 -0.17 13.87
C HIS A 112 -15.61 -1.16 14.40
N LEU A 113 -15.09 -0.88 15.59
CA LEU A 113 -14.21 -1.79 16.30
C LEU A 113 -15.05 -2.87 17.00
N LEU A 114 -14.60 -4.13 16.89
CA LEU A 114 -15.15 -5.25 17.67
C LEU A 114 -14.07 -5.65 18.70
N ASP A 115 -13.17 -6.55 18.30
CA ASP A 115 -12.10 -7.08 19.15
C ASP A 115 -10.69 -6.66 18.68
N SER A 116 -10.61 -5.79 17.68
CA SER A 116 -9.34 -5.40 17.05
C SER A 116 -8.63 -4.25 17.76
N PRO A 117 -7.28 -4.26 17.85
CA PRO A 117 -6.51 -3.06 18.15
C PRO A 117 -6.82 -1.93 17.16
N LEU A 118 -6.95 -0.69 17.65
CA LEU A 118 -7.26 0.47 16.82
C LEU A 118 -6.24 0.67 15.70
N SER A 119 -4.94 0.47 15.97
CA SER A 119 -3.86 0.58 14.99
C SER A 119 -4.05 -0.36 13.80
N PHE A 120 -4.42 -1.62 14.05
CA PHE A 120 -4.70 -2.61 13.02
C PHE A 120 -5.94 -2.24 12.19
N ALA A 121 -7.05 -1.94 12.87
CA ALA A 121 -8.31 -1.63 12.22
C ALA A 121 -8.23 -0.35 11.36
N LEU A 122 -7.59 0.70 11.90
CA LEU A 122 -7.38 1.97 11.22
C LEU A 122 -6.44 1.79 10.03
N SER A 123 -5.29 1.12 10.21
CA SER A 123 -4.31 0.94 9.14
C SER A 123 -4.93 0.24 7.92
N ASN A 124 -5.61 -0.90 8.12
CA ASN A 124 -6.23 -1.65 7.03
C ASN A 124 -7.38 -0.89 6.38
N SER A 125 -8.23 -0.22 7.16
CA SER A 125 -9.35 0.55 6.64
C SER A 125 -8.89 1.74 5.79
N MET A 126 -7.89 2.47 6.27
CA MET A 126 -7.30 3.60 5.55
C MET A 126 -6.60 3.15 4.27
N MET A 127 -5.86 2.04 4.33
CA MET A 127 -5.19 1.47 3.15
C MET A 127 -6.20 1.07 2.07
N LEU A 128 -7.30 0.42 2.46
CA LEU A 128 -8.34 -0.02 1.54
C LEU A 128 -9.06 1.18 0.88
N LEU A 129 -9.49 2.16 1.68
CA LEU A 129 -10.13 3.37 1.17
C LEU A 129 -9.19 4.16 0.26
N TYR A 130 -7.90 4.24 0.60
CA TYR A 130 -6.90 4.87 -0.25
C TYR A 130 -6.77 4.16 -1.59
N ALA A 131 -6.68 2.82 -1.60
CA ALA A 131 -6.59 2.05 -2.83
C ALA A 131 -7.80 2.26 -3.74
N PHE A 132 -9.02 2.24 -3.19
CA PHE A 132 -10.25 2.47 -3.97
C PHE A 132 -10.30 3.87 -4.57
N ASN A 133 -10.04 4.89 -3.76
CA ASN A 133 -10.20 6.27 -4.20
C ASN A 133 -9.04 6.75 -5.09
N THR A 134 -7.92 6.05 -5.14
CA THR A 134 -6.77 6.41 -5.99
C THR A 134 -6.63 5.56 -7.25
N ALA A 135 -7.41 4.48 -7.39
CA ALA A 135 -7.35 3.53 -8.51
C ALA A 135 -7.48 4.19 -9.90
N THR A 136 -8.27 5.26 -10.02
CA THR A 136 -8.51 5.99 -11.29
C THR A 136 -7.66 7.26 -11.41
N ARG A 137 -6.65 7.44 -10.56
CA ARG A 137 -5.85 8.68 -10.44
C ARG A 137 -4.37 8.48 -10.74
N ASP A 138 -4.07 7.59 -11.69
CA ASP A 138 -2.70 7.23 -12.09
C ASP A 138 -1.78 6.89 -10.90
N THR A 139 -2.34 6.19 -9.92
CA THR A 139 -1.72 5.90 -8.63
C THR A 139 -1.91 4.43 -8.30
N LEU A 140 -0.82 3.80 -7.86
CA LEU A 140 -0.76 2.39 -7.49
C LEU A 140 -0.25 2.28 -6.07
N LEU A 141 -1.01 1.61 -5.21
CA LEU A 141 -0.48 1.09 -3.96
C LEU A 141 0.13 -0.29 -4.26
N VAL A 142 1.43 -0.45 -4.03
CA VAL A 142 2.17 -1.62 -4.51
C VAL A 142 2.79 -2.38 -3.35
N HIS A 143 2.50 -3.67 -3.23
CA HIS A 143 3.13 -4.55 -2.25
C HIS A 143 4.60 -4.82 -2.61
N ALA A 144 5.51 -4.03 -2.03
CA ALA A 144 6.92 -3.93 -2.42
C ALA A 144 7.82 -3.32 -1.33
N SER A 145 9.13 -3.49 -1.45
CA SER A 145 10.12 -2.73 -0.67
C SER A 145 10.81 -1.72 -1.59
N VAL A 146 11.10 -0.52 -1.10
CA VAL A 146 11.73 0.54 -1.88
C VAL A 146 13.01 1.01 -1.22
N VAL A 147 14.10 0.92 -1.96
CA VAL A 147 15.36 1.58 -1.62
C VAL A 147 15.55 2.76 -2.53
N GLU A 148 15.92 3.90 -1.95
CA GLU A 148 16.50 4.98 -2.71
C GLU A 148 18.01 4.86 -2.74
N GLN A 149 18.60 5.08 -3.91
CA GLN A 149 20.02 5.30 -4.08
C GLN A 149 20.25 6.50 -5.02
N ALA A 150 21.10 7.45 -4.58
CA ALA A 150 21.46 8.65 -5.34
C ALA A 150 20.26 9.41 -5.93
N GLY A 151 19.21 9.61 -5.11
CA GLY A 151 18.02 10.36 -5.51
C GLY A 151 17.06 9.62 -6.45
N ALA A 152 17.22 8.30 -6.63
CA ALA A 152 16.34 7.49 -7.47
C ALA A 152 15.87 6.23 -6.73
N GLY A 153 14.62 5.84 -6.98
CA GLY A 153 13.97 4.71 -6.30
C GLY A 153 14.10 3.38 -7.06
N TYR A 154 14.31 2.30 -6.31
CA TYR A 154 14.35 0.92 -6.78
C TYR A 154 13.26 0.13 -6.08
N LEU A 155 12.27 -0.33 -6.86
CA LEU A 155 11.08 -1.02 -6.35
C LEU A 155 11.30 -2.54 -6.43
N PHE A 156 11.38 -3.22 -5.29
CA PHE A 156 11.54 -4.67 -5.21
C PHE A 156 10.20 -5.36 -5.05
N LEU A 157 9.82 -6.14 -6.05
CA LEU A 157 8.60 -6.96 -6.09
C LEU A 157 8.93 -8.42 -5.75
N GLY A 158 7.95 -9.16 -5.24
CA GLY A 158 8.13 -10.56 -4.85
C GLY A 158 6.82 -11.14 -4.34
N LYS A 159 6.65 -12.46 -4.38
CA LYS A 159 5.56 -13.09 -3.59
C LYS A 159 5.81 -12.80 -2.11
N SER A 160 4.77 -12.94 -1.28
CA SER A 160 5.00 -12.96 0.17
C SER A 160 6.06 -14.01 0.51
N GLY A 161 6.97 -13.68 1.43
CA GLY A 161 8.09 -14.56 1.80
C GLY A 161 9.29 -14.61 0.84
N THR A 162 9.25 -14.01 -0.36
CA THR A 162 10.38 -14.08 -1.33
C THR A 162 11.61 -13.25 -0.91
N GLY A 163 11.51 -12.43 0.14
CA GLY A 163 12.65 -11.73 0.73
C GLY A 163 12.84 -10.27 0.29
N LYS A 164 11.76 -9.57 -0.11
CA LYS A 164 11.80 -8.13 -0.50
C LYS A 164 12.51 -7.25 0.54
N SER A 165 12.07 -7.31 1.80
CA SER A 165 12.68 -6.58 2.91
C SER A 165 14.11 -7.04 3.20
N THR A 166 14.41 -8.33 3.01
CA THR A 166 15.77 -8.85 3.13
C THR A 166 16.69 -8.24 2.06
N HIS A 167 16.23 -8.18 0.82
CA HIS A 167 17.00 -7.58 -0.27
C HIS A 167 17.21 -6.07 -0.06
N ALA A 168 16.17 -5.35 0.39
CA ALA A 168 16.30 -3.95 0.76
C ALA A 168 17.37 -3.76 1.85
N ARG A 169 17.38 -4.58 2.91
CA ARG A 169 18.42 -4.54 3.95
C ARG A 169 19.84 -4.80 3.42
N LEU A 170 19.99 -5.71 2.46
CA LEU A 170 21.29 -5.96 1.83
C LEU A 170 21.82 -4.72 1.09
N TRP A 171 20.93 -3.95 0.44
CA TRP A 171 21.33 -2.66 -0.14
C TRP A 171 21.79 -1.66 0.92
N LEU A 172 21.05 -1.52 2.03
CA LEU A 172 21.43 -0.62 3.13
C LEU A 172 22.78 -1.00 3.75
N ALA A 173 23.06 -2.29 3.86
CA ALA A 173 24.28 -2.80 4.48
C ALA A 173 25.52 -2.71 3.58
N HIS A 174 25.35 -2.85 2.26
CA HIS A 174 26.47 -3.09 1.35
C HIS A 174 26.62 -2.09 0.19
N ILE A 175 25.63 -1.21 -0.03
CA ILE A 175 25.67 -0.18 -1.07
C ILE A 175 25.59 1.19 -0.40
N GLU A 176 26.73 1.87 -0.36
CA GLU A 176 26.87 3.19 0.24
C GLU A 176 25.88 4.21 -0.36
N GLY A 177 25.28 5.01 0.53
CA GLY A 177 24.28 6.00 0.17
C GLY A 177 22.87 5.44 -0.11
N SER A 178 22.64 4.15 0.11
CA SER A 178 21.30 3.56 0.06
C SER A 178 20.49 3.92 1.30
N ARG A 179 19.21 4.24 1.11
CA ARG A 179 18.27 4.47 2.21
C ARG A 179 16.93 3.80 1.94
N LEU A 180 16.29 3.29 3.00
CA LEU A 180 14.95 2.73 2.88
C LEU A 180 13.96 3.88 2.69
N LEU A 181 13.11 3.80 1.68
CA LEU A 181 12.03 4.77 1.46
C LEU A 181 10.72 4.26 2.05
N ASN A 182 10.42 2.98 1.84
CA ASN A 182 9.28 2.27 2.42
C ASN A 182 9.51 0.75 2.33
N ASP A 183 8.88 -0.02 3.20
CA ASP A 183 8.91 -1.47 3.15
C ASP A 183 7.49 -1.98 3.37
N ASP A 184 6.85 -2.54 2.34
CA ASP A 184 5.54 -3.21 2.30
C ASP A 184 4.55 -2.53 1.33
N ASN A 185 4.11 -1.29 1.53
CA ASN A 185 3.09 -0.67 0.67
C ASN A 185 3.46 0.74 0.20
N PRO A 186 4.56 0.93 -0.56
CA PRO A 186 4.87 2.18 -1.24
C PRO A 186 3.78 2.59 -2.23
N VAL A 187 3.74 3.88 -2.57
CA VAL A 187 2.87 4.41 -3.62
C VAL A 187 3.70 4.72 -4.86
N VAL A 188 3.27 4.22 -6.02
CA VAL A 188 3.79 4.63 -7.33
C VAL A 188 2.75 5.51 -8.01
N ARG A 189 3.15 6.70 -8.48
CA ARG A 189 2.23 7.63 -9.15
C ARG A 189 2.86 8.18 -10.42
N LEU A 190 2.10 8.24 -11.50
CA LEU A 190 2.50 8.96 -12.70
C LEU A 190 2.19 10.45 -12.51
N ARG A 191 3.18 11.31 -12.72
CA ARG A 191 3.01 12.77 -12.72
C ARG A 191 3.75 13.36 -13.90
N LYS A 192 3.04 14.15 -14.72
CA LYS A 192 3.60 14.83 -15.90
C LYS A 192 4.37 13.88 -16.83
N GLY A 193 3.89 12.65 -16.97
CA GLY A 193 4.51 11.62 -17.81
C GLY A 193 5.69 10.87 -17.19
N GLU A 194 6.04 11.12 -15.94
CA GLU A 194 7.12 10.43 -15.21
C GLU A 194 6.56 9.56 -14.08
N ALA A 195 7.18 8.41 -13.85
CA ALA A 195 6.84 7.54 -12.72
C ALA A 195 7.64 7.97 -11.48
N TRP A 196 6.92 8.23 -10.39
CA TRP A 196 7.48 8.59 -9.09
C TRP A 196 7.11 7.52 -8.07
N VAL A 197 8.02 7.22 -7.15
CA VAL A 197 7.76 6.35 -6.00
C VAL A 197 7.84 7.16 -4.71
N TYR A 198 6.90 6.91 -3.81
CA TYR A 198 6.70 7.63 -2.56
C TYR A 198 6.78 6.66 -1.40
N GLY A 199 7.26 7.15 -0.26
CA GLY A 199 6.97 6.49 1.01
C GLY A 199 5.48 6.65 1.38
N SER A 200 5.03 5.82 2.32
CA SER A 200 3.64 5.77 2.76
C SER A 200 3.59 5.48 4.27
N PRO A 201 2.42 5.69 4.92
CA PRO A 201 2.22 5.29 6.31
C PRO A 201 2.06 3.76 6.47
N TRP A 202 1.93 3.02 5.37
CA TRP A 202 1.77 1.56 5.36
C TRP A 202 3.12 0.89 5.14
N SER A 203 3.78 0.59 6.26
CA SER A 203 5.06 -0.13 6.29
C SER A 203 4.87 -1.43 7.09
N GLY A 204 5.56 -2.48 6.67
CA GLY A 204 5.53 -3.81 7.27
C GLY A 204 6.40 -3.87 8.52
N LYS A 205 7.18 -4.96 8.66
CA LYS A 205 7.98 -5.23 9.88
C LYS A 205 9.04 -4.16 10.18
N THR A 206 9.46 -3.39 9.19
CA THR A 206 10.39 -2.28 9.40
C THR A 206 9.60 -0.98 9.38
N SER A 207 9.51 -0.32 10.54
CA SER A 207 8.88 1.01 10.66
C SER A 207 9.63 2.03 9.80
N CYS A 208 9.01 2.45 8.70
CA CYS A 208 9.59 3.37 7.73
C CYS A 208 8.49 4.27 7.14
N TYR A 209 8.21 5.38 7.82
CA TYR A 209 7.14 6.31 7.47
C TYR A 209 7.74 7.61 6.94
N ARG A 210 8.07 7.63 5.64
CA ARG A 210 8.74 8.78 5.02
C ARG A 210 7.81 9.48 4.04
N ASN A 211 7.50 10.74 4.31
CA ASN A 211 6.82 11.61 3.36
C ASN A 211 7.82 12.18 2.34
N GLU A 212 8.47 11.30 1.62
CA GLU A 212 9.49 11.60 0.60
C GLU A 212 9.10 10.93 -0.72
N ARG A 213 9.65 11.47 -1.82
CA ARG A 213 9.46 10.90 -3.16
C ARG A 213 10.73 11.00 -3.99
N VAL A 214 10.92 10.04 -4.88
CA VAL A 214 12.01 10.04 -5.87
C VAL A 214 11.50 9.50 -7.21
N PRO A 215 12.15 9.85 -8.35
CA PRO A 215 11.86 9.22 -9.61
C PRO A 215 12.07 7.71 -9.51
N LEU A 216 11.14 6.92 -10.07
CA LEU A 216 11.25 5.48 -10.08
C LEU A 216 12.21 5.04 -11.19
N LYS A 217 13.37 4.51 -10.80
CA LYS A 217 14.45 4.16 -11.72
C LYS A 217 14.31 2.76 -12.30
N ALA A 218 13.92 1.80 -11.47
CA ALA A 218 13.81 0.40 -11.87
C ALA A 218 12.81 -0.36 -11.01
N ILE A 219 12.19 -1.37 -11.62
CA ILE A 219 11.35 -2.36 -10.95
C ILE A 219 12.07 -3.70 -11.02
N VAL A 220 12.29 -4.35 -9.88
CA VAL A 220 13.04 -5.60 -9.80
C VAL A 220 12.15 -6.66 -9.17
N ARG A 221 11.78 -7.66 -9.95
CA ARG A 221 11.10 -8.85 -9.47
C ARG A 221 12.11 -9.82 -8.88
N LEU A 222 11.96 -10.13 -7.60
CA LEU A 222 12.79 -11.13 -6.91
C LEU A 222 12.24 -12.54 -7.13
N GLU A 223 13.15 -13.47 -7.33
CA GLU A 223 12.91 -14.91 -7.37
C GLU A 223 14.06 -15.63 -6.64
N GLN A 224 13.72 -16.55 -5.74
CA GLN A 224 14.75 -17.35 -5.06
C GLN A 224 15.34 -18.36 -6.03
N ALA A 225 16.67 -18.41 -6.09
CA ALA A 225 17.40 -19.27 -7.02
C ALA A 225 18.74 -19.71 -6.41
N PRO A 226 19.35 -20.80 -6.91
CA PRO A 226 20.65 -21.28 -6.42
C PRO A 226 21.84 -20.39 -6.83
N ALA A 227 21.62 -19.37 -7.65
CA ALA A 227 22.65 -18.44 -8.11
C ALA A 227 22.08 -17.03 -8.35
N ASN A 228 22.94 -16.03 -8.24
CA ASN A 228 22.60 -14.63 -8.50
C ASN A 228 22.67 -14.32 -10.00
N HIS A 229 21.52 -13.96 -10.59
CA HIS A 229 21.42 -13.58 -11.99
C HIS A 229 20.36 -12.49 -12.18
N LEU A 230 20.73 -11.41 -12.86
CA LEU A 230 19.83 -10.33 -13.23
C LEU A 230 19.57 -10.39 -14.75
N ALA A 231 18.31 -10.34 -15.14
CA ALA A 231 17.89 -10.26 -16.53
C ALA A 231 16.88 -9.13 -16.71
N SER A 232 16.89 -8.48 -17.89
CA SER A 232 15.81 -7.56 -18.25
C SER A 232 14.49 -8.33 -18.38
N LEU A 233 13.42 -7.76 -17.86
CA LEU A 233 12.09 -8.34 -17.89
C LEU A 233 11.28 -7.69 -19.02
N PRO A 234 10.85 -8.45 -20.05
CA PRO A 234 10.05 -7.91 -21.14
C PRO A 234 8.73 -7.31 -20.65
N LEU A 235 8.13 -6.47 -21.47
CA LEU A 235 6.95 -5.67 -21.12
C LEU A 235 5.80 -6.49 -20.52
N LEU A 236 5.47 -7.64 -21.11
CA LEU A 236 4.33 -8.46 -20.67
C LEU A 236 4.57 -9.14 -19.31
N PRO A 237 5.71 -9.84 -19.08
CA PRO A 237 6.07 -10.30 -17.74
C PRO A 237 6.22 -9.17 -16.71
N ALA A 238 6.74 -8.01 -17.11
CA ALA A 238 6.85 -6.84 -16.23
C ALA A 238 5.48 -6.33 -15.79
N TYR A 239 4.55 -6.20 -16.74
CA TYR A 239 3.15 -5.87 -16.49
C TYR A 239 2.50 -6.85 -15.52
N ALA A 240 2.63 -8.17 -15.79
CA ALA A 240 2.05 -9.20 -14.94
C ALA A 240 2.63 -9.15 -13.51
N SER A 241 3.94 -8.96 -13.41
CA SER A 241 4.64 -8.85 -12.11
C SER A 241 4.16 -7.62 -11.32
N LEU A 242 4.12 -6.44 -11.93
CA LEU A 242 3.68 -5.22 -11.23
C LEU A 242 2.20 -5.30 -10.88
N ARG A 243 1.35 -5.74 -11.81
CA ARG A 243 -0.10 -5.87 -11.59
C ARG A 243 -0.44 -6.81 -10.45
N ALA A 244 0.28 -7.92 -10.32
CA ALA A 244 0.09 -8.89 -9.24
C ALA A 244 0.50 -8.34 -7.86
N SER A 245 1.32 -7.29 -7.83
CA SER A 245 1.71 -6.58 -6.61
C SER A 245 0.83 -5.37 -6.30
N CYS A 246 -0.10 -4.97 -7.18
CA CYS A 246 -0.96 -3.81 -6.93
C CYS A 246 -2.21 -4.20 -6.12
N SER A 247 -2.52 -3.41 -5.09
CA SER A 247 -3.80 -3.50 -4.38
C SER A 247 -4.92 -2.91 -5.24
N CYS A 248 -5.98 -3.68 -5.52
CA CYS A 248 -7.12 -3.24 -6.32
C CYS A 248 -8.40 -4.02 -6.02
N MET A 249 -9.55 -3.37 -6.22
CA MET A 249 -10.86 -4.05 -6.27
C MET A 249 -11.06 -4.60 -7.69
N SER A 250 -10.74 -5.87 -7.91
CA SER A 250 -10.72 -6.44 -9.27
C SER A 250 -12.09 -6.62 -9.93
N TRP A 251 -13.17 -6.58 -9.14
CA TRP A 251 -14.54 -6.73 -9.63
C TRP A 251 -15.23 -5.38 -9.93
N ASP A 252 -14.68 -4.26 -9.45
CA ASP A 252 -15.10 -2.93 -9.91
C ASP A 252 -14.36 -2.61 -11.22
N ARG A 253 -15.12 -2.45 -12.30
CA ARG A 253 -14.56 -2.30 -13.63
C ARG A 253 -13.77 -0.99 -13.78
N GLU A 254 -14.28 0.11 -13.23
CA GLU A 254 -13.65 1.42 -13.40
C GLU A 254 -12.31 1.47 -12.64
N MET A 255 -12.30 0.96 -11.40
CA MET A 255 -11.07 0.85 -10.62
C MET A 255 -10.07 -0.11 -11.27
N ALA A 256 -10.53 -1.27 -11.76
CA ALA A 256 -9.67 -2.22 -12.45
C ALA A 256 -9.04 -1.60 -13.70
N ASP A 257 -9.83 -0.94 -14.56
CA ASP A 257 -9.35 -0.29 -15.77
C ASP A 257 -8.34 0.83 -15.45
N GLY A 258 -8.59 1.64 -14.41
CA GLY A 258 -7.65 2.66 -13.94
C GLY A 258 -6.30 2.09 -13.50
N VAL A 259 -6.32 1.02 -12.68
CA VAL A 259 -5.09 0.32 -12.25
C VAL A 259 -4.38 -0.31 -13.44
N HIS A 260 -5.09 -0.97 -14.36
CA HIS A 260 -4.51 -1.58 -15.55
C HIS A 260 -3.84 -0.55 -16.46
N GLY A 261 -4.50 0.60 -16.69
CA GLY A 261 -3.94 1.72 -17.44
C GLY A 261 -2.65 2.24 -16.80
N CYS A 262 -2.69 2.52 -15.49
CA CYS A 262 -1.52 3.05 -14.78
C CYS A 262 -0.35 2.05 -14.76
N VAL A 263 -0.60 0.75 -14.52
CA VAL A 263 0.44 -0.29 -14.59
C VAL A 263 1.09 -0.30 -15.96
N GLY A 264 0.28 -0.29 -17.03
CA GLY A 264 0.75 -0.29 -18.42
C GLY A 264 1.66 0.91 -18.71
N GLU A 265 1.28 2.09 -18.25
CA GLU A 265 2.06 3.31 -18.44
C GLU A 265 3.37 3.32 -17.61
N VAL A 266 3.36 2.76 -16.40
CA VAL A 266 4.57 2.62 -15.58
C VAL A 266 5.58 1.68 -16.25
N VAL A 267 5.18 0.47 -16.66
CA VAL A 267 6.12 -0.52 -17.22
C VAL A 267 6.64 -0.13 -18.61
N ARG A 268 5.97 0.76 -19.33
CA ARG A 268 6.49 1.36 -20.58
C ARG A 268 7.61 2.37 -20.35
N ARG A 269 7.66 2.99 -19.17
CA ARG A 269 8.60 4.08 -18.84
C ARG A 269 9.75 3.63 -17.95
N VAL A 270 9.49 2.64 -17.09
CA VAL A 270 10.45 2.18 -16.10
C VAL A 270 10.96 0.79 -16.48
N PRO A 271 12.28 0.62 -16.66
CA PRO A 271 12.84 -0.68 -16.97
C PRO A 271 12.58 -1.66 -15.81
N SER A 272 12.18 -2.87 -16.18
CA SER A 272 11.90 -3.93 -15.23
C SER A 272 12.92 -5.06 -15.39
N PHE A 273 13.21 -5.74 -14.28
CA PHE A 273 14.20 -6.81 -14.22
C PHE A 273 13.69 -7.99 -13.42
N LEU A 274 14.17 -9.18 -13.74
CA LEU A 274 14.08 -10.36 -12.88
C LEU A 274 15.44 -10.56 -12.21
N LEU A 275 15.46 -10.56 -10.88
CA LEU A 275 16.62 -10.95 -10.09
C LEU A 275 16.34 -12.32 -9.47
N GLN A 276 17.00 -13.33 -10.03
CA GLN A 276 17.17 -14.63 -9.41
C GLN A 276 18.29 -14.51 -8.39
N CYS A 277 18.05 -14.81 -7.11
CA CYS A 277 19.07 -14.55 -6.10
C CYS A 277 19.04 -15.45 -4.86
N LEU A 278 20.23 -15.57 -4.27
CA LEU A 278 20.47 -15.90 -2.86
C LEU A 278 20.32 -14.64 -2.00
N PRO A 279 20.02 -14.76 -0.69
CA PRO A 279 19.92 -13.62 0.21
C PRO A 279 21.31 -13.15 0.69
N ASP A 280 22.21 -12.80 -0.23
CA ASP A 280 23.59 -12.40 0.06
C ASP A 280 23.98 -11.02 -0.50
N GLU A 281 25.14 -10.53 -0.08
CA GLU A 281 25.70 -9.26 -0.54
C GLU A 281 25.88 -9.21 -2.07
N ALA A 282 26.26 -10.33 -2.69
CA ALA A 282 26.51 -10.41 -4.13
C ALA A 282 25.22 -10.13 -4.93
N ALA A 283 24.06 -10.56 -4.45
CA ALA A 283 22.77 -10.26 -5.06
C ALA A 283 22.51 -8.75 -5.12
N ALA A 284 22.73 -8.02 -4.02
CA ALA A 284 22.54 -6.58 -3.98
C ALA A 284 23.52 -5.87 -4.93
N ARG A 285 24.81 -6.25 -4.91
CA ARG A 285 25.84 -5.66 -5.78
C ARG A 285 25.56 -5.87 -7.26
N ILE A 286 25.17 -7.08 -7.67
CA ILE A 286 24.81 -7.39 -9.06
C ILE A 286 23.61 -6.56 -9.49
N CYS A 287 22.55 -6.53 -8.67
CA CYS A 287 21.35 -5.74 -8.94
C CYS A 287 21.70 -4.26 -9.17
N PHE A 288 22.51 -3.67 -8.29
CA PHE A 288 22.86 -2.25 -8.37
C PHE A 288 23.77 -1.91 -9.55
N THR A 289 24.82 -2.70 -9.77
CA THR A 289 25.83 -2.43 -10.80
C THR A 289 25.27 -2.61 -12.21
N GLN A 290 24.49 -3.67 -12.44
CA GLN A 290 23.97 -3.98 -13.78
C GLN A 290 22.78 -3.10 -14.17
N ILE A 291 21.97 -2.61 -13.23
CA ILE A 291 20.91 -1.62 -13.54
C ILE A 291 21.51 -0.25 -13.90
N LYS A 292 22.69 0.09 -13.34
CA LYS A 292 23.41 1.34 -13.65
C LYS A 292 24.08 1.33 -15.02
N ALA A 293 24.54 0.17 -15.49
CA ALA A 293 25.10 0.06 -16.81
C ALA A 293 24.00 0.19 -17.88
N PRO A 294 24.21 0.91 -19.00
CA PRO A 294 23.34 0.75 -20.15
C PRO A 294 23.33 -0.74 -20.51
N CYS A 295 22.13 -1.33 -20.64
CA CYS A 295 21.99 -2.72 -21.04
C CYS A 295 22.71 -2.90 -22.39
N PRO A 296 23.68 -3.83 -22.51
CA PRO A 296 24.44 -4.03 -23.74
C PRO A 296 23.56 -4.49 -24.91
#